data_AF-A0A243W7J2-F1
#
_entry.id   AF-A0A243W7J2-F1
#
_cell.length_a   1.000
_cell.length_b   1.000
_cell.length_c   1.000
_cell.angle_alpha   90.00
_cell.angle_beta   90.00
_cell.angle_gamma   90.00
#
_symmetry.space_group_name_H-M   'P 1'
#
loop_
_entity.id
_entity.type
_entity.pdbx_description
1 polymer ?
#
loop_
_entity_poly.entity_id
_entity_poly.type
_entity_poly.pdbx_seq_one_letter_code
_entity_poly.pdbx_strand_id
1 'polypeptide(L)'
;MEEEKAQCLIYWALNAKQKLASPKISMWSTDGIDKAVPYLRFRFAGVPLASPLYNQLAACIQAYQGLTQWACLYDPDRSRNYFLLPQVFAPHLFTHGVYKEQLLSVMAEQVYQEAIQVAMRDAPNLSRHIEQNWEVE
;
A
#
# COMPACT_ATOMS: atom_id res chain seq x y z
N MET A 1 -8.70 -9.09 -16.54
CA MET A 1 -9.62 -7.93 -16.57
C MET A 1 -10.40 -7.72 -15.27
N GLU A 2 -10.96 -8.75 -14.62
CA GLU A 2 -11.53 -8.60 -13.25
C GLU A 2 -10.46 -8.58 -12.16
N GLU A 3 -9.42 -9.42 -12.25
CA GLU A 3 -8.32 -9.43 -11.29
C GLU A 3 -7.54 -8.11 -11.29
N GLU A 4 -7.17 -7.56 -12.46
CA GLU A 4 -6.54 -6.24 -12.59
C GLU A 4 -7.35 -5.09 -11.94
N LYS A 5 -8.68 -5.26 -11.77
CA LYS A 5 -9.49 -4.30 -11.03
C LYS A 5 -9.30 -4.43 -9.53
N ALA A 6 -9.25 -5.64 -8.96
CA ALA A 6 -9.00 -5.80 -7.53
C ALA A 6 -7.69 -5.12 -7.06
N GLN A 7 -6.71 -5.09 -7.96
CA GLN A 7 -5.35 -4.60 -7.75
C GLN A 7 -5.22 -3.08 -7.66
N CYS A 8 -6.23 -2.31 -8.06
CA CYS A 8 -6.16 -0.85 -7.96
C CYS A 8 -7.23 -0.30 -7.01
N LEU A 9 -7.94 -1.16 -6.27
CA LEU A 9 -9.04 -0.73 -5.40
C LEU A 9 -8.62 0.28 -4.34
N ILE A 10 -7.49 0.03 -3.66
CA ILE A 10 -6.94 0.98 -2.69
C ILE A 10 -6.59 2.31 -3.36
N TYR A 11 -5.99 2.25 -4.55
CA TYR A 11 -5.67 3.45 -5.33
C TYR A 11 -6.95 4.25 -5.65
N TRP A 12 -8.00 3.59 -6.12
CA TRP A 12 -9.24 4.25 -6.48
C TRP A 12 -9.98 4.80 -5.26
N ALA A 13 -10.03 4.05 -4.17
CA ALA A 13 -10.60 4.51 -2.90
C ALA A 13 -9.94 5.81 -2.42
N LEU A 14 -8.60 5.85 -2.42
CA LEU A 14 -7.86 7.06 -2.05
C LEU A 14 -8.06 8.18 -3.06
N ASN A 15 -7.91 7.91 -4.35
CA ASN A 15 -7.96 8.93 -5.40
C ASN A 15 -9.37 9.52 -5.60
N ALA A 16 -10.42 8.80 -5.20
CA ALA A 16 -11.79 9.30 -5.17
C ALA A 16 -12.02 10.29 -4.02
N LYS A 17 -11.40 10.05 -2.85
CA LYS A 17 -11.49 10.93 -1.67
C LYS A 17 -10.57 12.15 -1.77
N GLN A 18 -9.31 11.95 -2.18
CA GLN A 18 -8.34 13.01 -2.44
C GLN A 18 -7.44 12.62 -3.60
N LYS A 19 -7.38 13.47 -4.64
CA LYS A 19 -6.57 13.22 -5.84
C LYS A 19 -5.12 12.90 -5.49
N LEU A 20 -4.58 11.82 -6.07
CA LEU A 20 -3.18 11.45 -5.91
C LEU A 20 -2.32 12.11 -7.00
N ALA A 21 -1.13 12.60 -6.64
CA ALA A 21 -0.13 13.07 -7.59
C ALA A 21 0.93 11.98 -7.82
N SER A 22 1.11 11.60 -9.09
CA SER A 22 2.13 10.63 -9.54
C SER A 22 2.08 9.27 -8.81
N PRO A 23 0.89 8.64 -8.66
CA PRO A 23 0.78 7.34 -8.00
C PRO A 23 1.61 6.30 -8.76
N LYS A 24 2.43 5.53 -8.04
CA LYS A 24 3.03 4.30 -8.57
C LYS A 24 2.38 3.13 -7.87
N ILE A 25 1.60 2.39 -8.66
CA ILE A 25 0.92 1.18 -8.22
C ILE A 25 1.81 0.03 -8.66
N SER A 26 2.27 -0.76 -7.71
CA SER A 26 2.89 -2.06 -7.98
C SER A 26 2.09 -3.11 -7.25
N MET A 27 0.79 -3.09 -7.51
CA MET A 27 -0.12 -4.13 -7.08
C MET A 27 -0.22 -5.14 -8.22
N TRP A 28 0.93 -5.71 -8.62
CA TRP A 28 1.08 -6.66 -9.73
C TRP A 28 0.84 -6.04 -11.12
N SER A 29 1.90 -5.49 -11.74
CA SER A 29 1.87 -5.21 -13.18
C SER A 29 1.69 -6.50 -13.96
N THR A 30 1.32 -6.38 -15.23
CA THR A 30 1.24 -7.41 -16.29
C THR A 30 2.46 -8.36 -16.41
N ASP A 31 3.48 -8.14 -15.60
CA ASP A 31 4.74 -8.87 -15.52
C ASP A 31 4.72 -10.06 -14.54
N GLY A 32 3.62 -10.27 -13.81
CA GLY A 32 3.39 -11.41 -12.94
C GLY A 32 3.31 -11.05 -11.44
N ILE A 33 2.49 -11.83 -10.72
CA ILE A 33 2.21 -11.69 -9.28
C ILE A 33 3.49 -11.81 -8.41
N ASP A 34 4.59 -12.26 -9.01
CA ASP A 34 5.81 -12.67 -8.33
C ASP A 34 6.96 -11.65 -8.34
N LYS A 35 6.84 -10.47 -8.96
CA LYS A 35 8.03 -9.57 -9.05
C LYS A 35 8.21 -8.61 -7.88
N ALA A 36 7.14 -8.24 -7.20
CA ALA A 36 7.19 -7.28 -6.09
C ALA A 36 5.99 -7.45 -5.14
N VAL A 37 6.14 -6.91 -3.94
CA VAL A 37 5.03 -6.85 -2.96
C VAL A 37 3.94 -5.90 -3.42
N PRO A 38 2.67 -6.13 -3.03
CA PRO A 38 1.63 -5.14 -3.24
C PRO A 38 1.98 -3.87 -2.45
N TYR A 39 2.16 -2.79 -3.19
CA TYR A 39 2.27 -1.47 -2.59
C TYR A 39 1.64 -0.39 -3.47
N LEU A 40 1.23 0.69 -2.81
CA LEU A 40 0.90 1.96 -3.42
C LEU A 40 1.89 3.01 -2.92
N ARG A 41 2.67 3.58 -3.84
CA ARG A 41 3.48 4.77 -3.56
C ARG A 41 2.70 5.99 -4.03
N PHE A 42 2.46 6.95 -3.14
CA PHE A 42 1.60 8.08 -3.45
C PHE A 42 1.96 9.35 -2.67
N ARG A 43 1.37 10.46 -3.13
CA ARG A 43 1.20 11.69 -2.38
C ARG A 43 -0.10 12.33 -2.85
N PHE A 44 -0.71 13.20 -2.06
CA PHE A 44 -1.90 13.92 -2.46
C PHE A 44 -1.54 15.14 -3.33
N ALA A 45 -2.30 15.36 -4.39
CA ALA A 45 -2.14 16.50 -5.27
C ALA A 45 -2.50 17.79 -4.53
N GLY A 46 -1.60 18.78 -4.57
CA GLY A 46 -1.83 20.08 -3.91
C GLY A 46 -1.72 20.07 -2.38
N VAL A 47 -1.38 18.94 -1.76
CA VAL A 47 -1.31 18.82 -0.30
C VAL A 47 0.16 18.74 0.15
N PRO A 48 0.60 19.58 1.10
CA PRO A 48 1.93 19.48 1.69
C PRO A 48 2.13 18.16 2.44
N LEU A 49 3.34 17.58 2.40
CA LEU A 49 3.64 16.32 3.11
C LEU A 49 3.48 16.42 4.64
N ALA A 50 3.58 17.63 5.20
CA ALA A 50 3.32 17.90 6.62
C ALA A 50 1.83 18.04 6.96
N SER A 51 0.92 17.88 5.98
CA SER A 51 -0.51 18.00 6.21
C SER A 51 -1.01 16.94 7.19
N PRO A 52 -1.88 17.31 8.15
CA PRO A 52 -2.55 16.35 9.04
C PRO A 52 -3.28 15.23 8.30
N LEU A 53 -3.67 15.48 7.04
CA LEU A 53 -4.38 14.52 6.18
C LEU A 53 -3.66 13.17 6.09
N TYR A 54 -2.33 13.17 6.05
CA TYR A 54 -1.55 11.94 5.99
C TYR A 54 -1.61 11.14 7.30
N ASN A 55 -1.61 11.83 8.44
CA ASN A 55 -1.73 11.20 9.75
C ASN A 55 -3.16 10.66 9.97
N GLN A 56 -4.17 11.39 9.51
CA GLN A 56 -5.57 10.93 9.53
C GLN A 56 -5.74 9.65 8.70
N LEU A 57 -5.16 9.63 7.50
CA LEU A 57 -5.18 8.42 6.67
C LEU A 57 -4.46 7.25 7.37
N ALA A 58 -3.26 7.48 7.90
CA ALA A 58 -2.50 6.45 8.60
C ALA A 58 -3.29 5.88 9.80
N ALA A 59 -3.96 6.72 10.57
CA ALA A 59 -4.82 6.31 11.68
C ALA A 59 -6.03 5.48 11.19
N CYS A 60 -6.68 5.89 10.10
CA CYS A 60 -7.78 5.13 9.49
C CYS A 60 -7.32 3.72 9.08
N ILE A 61 -6.15 3.61 8.46
CA ILE A 61 -5.56 2.33 8.04
C ILE A 61 -5.17 1.49 9.25
N GLN A 62 -4.60 2.08 10.30
CA GLN A 62 -4.25 1.36 11.53
C GLN A 62 -5.48 0.82 12.28
N ALA A 63 -6.64 1.47 12.15
CA ALA A 63 -7.89 1.00 12.74
C ALA A 63 -8.51 -0.18 11.97
N TYR A 64 -8.02 -0.49 10.77
CA TYR A 64 -8.54 -1.59 9.96
C TYR A 64 -8.15 -2.96 10.54
N GLN A 65 -9.16 -3.80 10.79
CA GLN A 65 -8.99 -5.16 11.32
C GLN A 65 -9.31 -6.20 10.24
N GLY A 66 -8.39 -6.33 9.27
CA GLY A 66 -8.49 -7.27 8.15
C GLY A 66 -7.77 -8.60 8.36
N LEU A 67 -7.58 -9.31 7.25
CA LEU A 67 -6.78 -10.54 7.19
C LEU A 67 -5.29 -10.26 7.39
N THR A 68 -4.83 -9.05 7.08
CA THR A 68 -3.49 -8.58 7.42
C THR A 68 -3.53 -7.13 7.91
N GLN A 69 -2.46 -6.74 8.59
CA GLN A 69 -2.24 -5.35 8.96
C GLN A 69 -1.59 -4.61 7.80
N TRP A 70 -1.96 -3.35 7.62
CA TRP A 70 -1.43 -2.49 6.57
C TRP A 70 -0.68 -1.32 7.17
N ALA A 71 0.43 -0.96 6.55
CA ALA A 71 1.29 0.14 6.97
C ALA A 71 1.17 1.30 5.98
N CYS A 72 1.03 2.51 6.51
CA CYS A 72 1.18 3.76 5.76
C CYS A 72 2.44 4.47 6.25
N LEU A 73 3.50 4.48 5.44
CA LEU A 73 4.85 4.86 5.86
C LEU A 73 5.39 6.01 5.02
N TYR A 74 6.22 6.83 5.64
CA TYR A 74 6.95 7.91 5.00
C TYR A 74 8.35 8.02 5.61
N ASP A 75 9.35 8.13 4.74
CA ASP A 75 10.74 8.42 5.12
C ASP A 75 11.18 9.64 4.29
N PRO A 76 11.29 10.84 4.91
CA PRO A 76 11.64 12.08 4.21
C PRO A 76 13.05 12.07 3.62
N ASP A 77 13.96 11.28 4.19
CA ASP A 77 15.36 11.20 3.75
C ASP A 77 15.50 10.33 2.50
N ARG A 78 14.54 9.41 2.29
CA ARG A 78 14.57 8.45 1.17
C ARG A 78 13.54 8.70 0.09
N SER A 79 12.42 9.36 0.39
CA SER A 79 11.29 9.50 -0.54
C SER A 79 10.47 10.75 -0.25
N ARG A 80 9.94 11.37 -1.32
CA ARG A 80 8.92 12.43 -1.23
C ARG A 80 7.48 11.89 -1.36
N ASN A 81 7.30 10.60 -1.08
CA ASN A 81 6.03 9.89 -1.22
C ASN A 81 5.82 8.98 -0.03
N TYR A 82 4.55 8.82 0.34
CA TYR A 82 4.08 7.80 1.26
C TYR A 82 3.99 6.46 0.53
N PHE A 83 4.10 5.39 1.31
CA PHE A 83 3.95 4.01 0.87
C PHE A 83 2.87 3.34 1.70
N LEU A 84 1.91 2.73 1.01
CA LEU A 84 0.97 1.81 1.60
C LEU A 84 1.32 0.38 1.18
N LEU A 85 1.52 -0.51 2.13
CA LEU A 85 1.84 -1.92 1.88
C LEU A 85 1.47 -2.79 3.10
N PRO A 86 1.40 -4.12 2.96
CA PRO A 86 1.23 -5.01 4.11
C PRO A 86 2.34 -4.83 5.14
N GLN A 87 1.97 -4.78 6.42
CA GLN A 87 2.85 -4.48 7.55
C GLN A 87 4.03 -5.45 7.66
N VAL A 88 3.87 -6.70 7.22
CA VAL A 88 4.95 -7.70 7.20
C VAL A 88 6.14 -7.27 6.32
N PHE A 89 5.91 -6.47 5.29
CA PHE A 89 6.96 -5.97 4.40
C PHE A 89 7.50 -4.61 4.82
N ALA A 90 6.84 -3.92 5.76
CA ALA A 90 7.22 -2.57 6.22
C ALA A 90 8.67 -2.46 6.71
N PRO A 91 9.23 -3.41 7.50
CA PRO A 91 10.62 -3.32 7.98
C PRO A 91 11.67 -3.33 6.85
N HIS A 92 11.30 -3.84 5.68
CA HIS A 92 12.21 -4.07 4.57
C HIS A 92 12.17 -2.98 3.50
N LEU A 93 11.10 -2.17 3.48
CA LEU A 93 10.82 -1.18 2.42
C LEU A 93 12.01 -0.26 2.12
N PHE A 94 12.63 0.31 3.16
CA PHE A 94 13.66 1.34 3.02
C PHE A 94 15.09 0.79 3.03
N THR A 95 15.26 -0.51 3.33
CA THR A 95 16.56 -1.18 3.43
C THR A 95 16.81 -2.11 2.25
N HIS A 96 15.81 -2.93 1.90
CA HIS A 96 15.90 -3.95 0.86
C HIS A 96 15.05 -3.59 -0.35
N GLY A 97 13.98 -2.82 -0.17
CA GLY A 97 13.07 -2.44 -1.25
C GLY A 97 11.79 -3.28 -1.26
N VAL A 98 11.22 -3.45 -2.44
CA VAL A 98 9.89 -4.03 -2.66
C VAL A 98 9.91 -5.22 -3.63
N TYR A 99 11.06 -5.53 -4.23
CA TYR A 99 11.18 -6.60 -5.23
C TYR A 99 11.36 -7.96 -4.57
N LYS A 100 10.80 -9.01 -5.17
CA LYS A 100 10.81 -10.38 -4.61
C LYS A 100 12.23 -10.84 -4.30
N GLU A 101 13.15 -10.70 -5.25
CA GLU A 101 14.53 -11.20 -5.10
C GLU A 101 15.25 -10.56 -3.91
N GLN A 102 14.98 -9.27 -3.66
CA GLN A 102 15.54 -8.56 -2.51
C GLN A 102 14.94 -9.04 -1.21
N LEU A 103 13.63 -9.29 -1.18
CA LEU A 103 12.94 -9.78 0.02
C LEU A 103 13.29 -11.22 0.34
N LEU A 104 13.43 -12.09 -0.65
CA LEU A 104 13.86 -13.48 -0.46
C LEU A 104 15.27 -13.61 0.11
N SER A 105 16.09 -12.55 0.10
CA SER A 105 17.37 -12.52 0.81
C SER A 105 17.24 -12.38 2.32
N VAL A 106 16.08 -11.95 2.82
CA VAL A 106 15.82 -11.64 4.25
C VAL A 106 14.57 -12.30 4.83
N MET A 107 13.76 -12.96 4.00
CA MET A 107 12.57 -13.69 4.44
C MET A 107 12.42 -15.01 3.67
N ALA A 108 11.84 -16.02 4.31
CA ALA A 108 11.56 -17.30 3.68
C ALA A 108 10.52 -17.15 2.55
N GLU A 109 10.70 -17.87 1.45
CA GLU A 109 9.80 -17.78 0.29
C GLU A 109 8.35 -18.15 0.63
N GLN A 110 8.14 -19.16 1.48
CA GLN A 110 6.79 -19.53 1.91
C GLN A 110 6.09 -18.36 2.63
N VAL A 111 6.79 -17.67 3.54
CA VAL A 111 6.25 -16.50 4.25
C VAL A 111 5.95 -15.36 3.30
N TYR A 112 6.82 -15.12 2.31
CA TYR A 112 6.58 -14.14 1.26
C TYR A 112 5.29 -14.48 0.50
N GLN A 113 5.16 -15.70 -0.02
CA GLN A 113 4.02 -16.12 -0.84
C GLN A 113 2.70 -16.06 -0.06
N GLU A 114 2.69 -16.55 1.18
CA GLU A 114 1.51 -16.47 2.06
C GLU A 114 1.10 -15.02 2.32
N ALA A 115 2.05 -14.13 2.60
CA ALA A 115 1.78 -12.71 2.81
C ALA A 115 1.21 -12.02 1.56
N ILE A 116 1.73 -12.34 0.36
CA ILE A 116 1.17 -11.85 -0.91
C ILE A 116 -0.29 -12.28 -1.06
N GLN A 117 -0.56 -13.58 -0.90
CA GLN A 117 -1.91 -14.15 -1.08
C GLN A 117 -2.92 -13.56 -0.09
N VAL A 118 -2.52 -13.39 1.17
CA VAL A 118 -3.37 -12.73 2.18
C VAL A 118 -3.64 -11.29 1.79
N ALA A 119 -2.61 -10.52 1.42
CA ALA A 119 -2.76 -9.12 1.02
C ALA A 119 -3.66 -8.95 -0.21
N MET A 120 -3.55 -9.84 -1.20
CA MET A 120 -4.42 -9.86 -2.39
C MET A 120 -5.90 -9.96 -2.01
N ARG A 121 -6.22 -10.88 -1.11
CA ARG A 121 -7.60 -11.11 -0.65
C ARG A 121 -8.12 -9.99 0.23
N ASP A 122 -7.22 -9.30 0.92
CA ASP A 122 -7.56 -8.28 1.91
C ASP A 122 -7.69 -6.87 1.34
N ALA A 123 -6.98 -6.57 0.24
CA ALA A 123 -7.00 -5.25 -0.40
C ALA A 123 -8.42 -4.72 -0.74
N PRO A 124 -9.38 -5.53 -1.23
CA PRO A 124 -10.75 -5.06 -1.47
C PRO A 124 -11.52 -4.67 -0.19
N ASN A 125 -11.17 -5.26 0.95
CA ASN A 125 -11.81 -4.94 2.22
C ASN A 125 -11.18 -3.66 2.81
N LEU A 126 -9.86 -3.51 2.72
CA LEU A 126 -9.19 -2.26 3.10
C LEU A 126 -9.70 -1.09 2.26
N SER A 127 -9.89 -1.26 0.94
CA SER A 127 -10.41 -0.18 0.09
C SER A 127 -11.80 0.29 0.55
N ARG A 128 -12.70 -0.65 0.84
CA ARG A 128 -14.03 -0.33 1.38
C ARG A 128 -13.95 0.34 2.75
N HIS A 129 -13.05 -0.10 3.62
CA HIS A 129 -12.81 0.52 4.92
C HIS A 129 -12.38 1.99 4.78
N ILE A 130 -11.44 2.28 3.88
CA ILE A 130 -11.01 3.65 3.58
C ILE A 130 -12.18 4.49 3.05
N GLU A 131 -12.95 3.96 2.11
CA GLU A 131 -14.12 4.67 1.55
C GLU A 131 -15.16 5.05 2.61
N GLN A 132 -15.37 4.18 3.61
CA GLN A 132 -16.39 4.35 4.64
C GLN A 132 -15.93 5.15 5.86
N ASN A 133 -14.63 5.12 6.19
CA ASN A 133 -14.14 5.60 7.49
C ASN A 133 -13.09 6.70 7.39
N TRP A 134 -12.56 6.98 6.19
CA TRP A 134 -11.64 8.10 5.99
C TRP A 134 -12.40 9.27 5.38
N GLU A 135 -12.63 10.29 6.20
CA GLU A 135 -13.20 11.57 5.78
C GLU A 135 -12.09 12.58 5.51
N VAL A 136 -12.23 13.29 4.40
CA VAL A 136 -11.30 14.34 3.96
C VAL A 136 -12.03 15.67 4.17
N GLU A 137 -11.67 16.38 5.23
CA GLU A 137 -12.18 17.73 5.55
C GLU A 137 -11.34 18.83 4.88
#